data_AF-A0A0M0BR45-F1
#
_entry.id   AF-A0A0M0BR45-F1
#
_cell.length_a   1.000
_cell.length_b   1.000
_cell.length_c   1.000
_cell.angle_alpha   90.00
_cell.angle_beta   90.00
_cell.angle_gamma   90.00
#
_symmetry.space_group_name_H-M   'P 1'
#
loop_
_entity.id
_entity.type
_entity.pdbx_description
1 polymer ?
#
loop_
_entity_poly.entity_id
_entity_poly.type
_entity_poly.pdbx_seq_one_letter_code
_entity_poly.pdbx_strand_id
1 'polypeptide(L)'
;MEWARMMRGAKTILDDCASLRAGEQVLIVTDTELLDIGQVLAAVAYERDAEPVLVVIRPRAADGQEPPDPVAEAMKRADVVLAPVSRS
;
A
#
# COMPACT_ATOMS: atom_id res chain seq x y z
N MET A 1 -9.26 18.38 -7.06
CA MET A 1 -10.38 17.42 -7.26
C MET A 1 -9.90 15.98 -7.32
N GLU A 2 -8.72 15.70 -7.89
CA GLU A 2 -8.16 14.36 -8.04
C GLU A 2 -7.81 13.68 -6.71
N TRP A 3 -7.16 14.40 -5.78
CA TRP A 3 -6.88 13.92 -4.42
C TRP A 3 -8.12 13.41 -3.67
N ALA A 4 -9.23 14.14 -3.73
CA ALA A 4 -10.48 13.72 -3.08
C ALA A 4 -11.06 12.44 -3.69
N ARG A 5 -10.82 12.20 -4.99
CA ARG A 5 -11.21 10.95 -5.65
C ARG A 5 -10.31 9.79 -5.20
N MET A 6 -8.99 10.01 -5.14
CA MET A 6 -8.03 9.00 -4.65
C MET A 6 -8.35 8.61 -3.20
N MET A 7 -8.59 9.59 -2.33
CA MET A 7 -9.00 9.35 -0.95
C MET A 7 -10.22 8.44 -0.88
N ARG A 8 -11.30 8.74 -1.64
CA ARG A 8 -12.49 7.87 -1.66
C ARG A 8 -12.17 6.43 -2.08
N GLY A 9 -11.37 6.25 -3.12
CA GLY A 9 -10.95 4.91 -3.56
C GLY A 9 -10.13 4.18 -2.50
N ALA A 10 -9.20 4.87 -1.85
CA ALA A 10 -8.42 4.32 -0.75
C ALA A 10 -9.28 3.94 0.46
N LYS A 11 -10.31 4.73 0.79
CA LYS A 11 -11.30 4.37 1.83
C LYS A 11 -11.99 3.05 1.48
N THR A 12 -12.50 2.90 0.25
CA THR A 12 -13.13 1.65 -0.19
C THR A 12 -12.15 0.46 -0.12
N ILE A 13 -10.91 0.62 -0.56
CA ILE A 13 -9.91 -0.46 -0.50
C ILE A 13 -9.68 -0.89 0.96
N LEU A 14 -9.48 0.06 1.87
CA LEU A 14 -9.11 -0.25 3.24
C LEU A 14 -10.30 -0.68 4.09
N ASP A 15 -11.44 -0.01 3.95
CA ASP A 15 -12.63 -0.23 4.76
C ASP A 15 -13.42 -1.45 4.25
N ASP A 16 -13.56 -1.63 2.93
CA ASP A 16 -14.43 -2.67 2.35
C ASP A 16 -13.64 -3.89 1.86
N CYS A 17 -12.51 -3.69 1.16
CA CYS A 17 -11.77 -4.82 0.56
C CYS A 17 -10.83 -5.48 1.56
N ALA A 18 -10.02 -4.70 2.27
CA ALA A 18 -9.10 -5.20 3.29
C ALA A 18 -9.78 -5.37 4.65
N SER A 19 -10.92 -4.70 4.89
CA SER A 19 -11.60 -4.70 6.19
C SER A 19 -10.66 -4.36 7.35
N LEU A 20 -9.82 -3.33 7.13
CA LEU A 20 -8.73 -2.93 8.00
C LEU A 20 -9.21 -2.62 9.42
N ARG A 21 -8.44 -3.05 10.41
CA ARG A 21 -8.71 -2.83 11.83
C ARG A 21 -7.62 -1.98 12.47
N ALA A 22 -8.00 -1.28 13.54
CA ALA A 22 -7.05 -0.55 14.38
C ALA A 22 -5.97 -1.50 14.91
N GLY A 23 -4.72 -1.04 14.88
CA GLY A 23 -3.53 -1.77 15.33
C GLY A 23 -2.93 -2.75 14.32
N GLU A 24 -3.58 -3.03 13.18
CA GLU A 24 -3.00 -3.90 12.14
C GLU A 24 -1.75 -3.27 11.51
N GLN A 25 -0.74 -4.09 11.25
CA GLN A 25 0.47 -3.69 10.53
C GLN A 25 0.23 -3.71 9.03
N VAL A 26 0.19 -2.53 8.41
CA VAL A 26 -0.14 -2.37 6.99
C VAL A 26 1.13 -2.06 6.21
N LEU A 27 1.56 -3.00 5.37
CA LEU A 27 2.68 -2.76 4.45
C LEU A 27 2.15 -2.26 3.11
N ILE A 28 2.59 -1.06 2.70
CA ILE A 28 2.28 -0.47 1.41
C ILE A 28 3.55 -0.47 0.58
N VAL A 29 3.59 -1.31 -0.46
CA VAL A 29 4.70 -1.42 -1.40
C VAL A 29 4.34 -0.67 -2.67
N THR A 30 5.01 0.44 -2.91
CA THR A 30 4.81 1.22 -4.13
C THR A 30 6.12 1.35 -4.90
N ASP A 31 6.03 1.79 -6.14
CA ASP A 31 7.20 2.24 -6.89
C ASP A 31 7.21 3.76 -7.04
N THR A 32 8.24 4.26 -7.71
CA THR A 32 8.41 5.70 -7.92
C THR A 32 7.33 6.33 -8.81
N GLU A 33 6.57 5.53 -9.57
CA GLU A 33 5.55 6.03 -10.49
C GLU A 33 4.19 6.22 -9.79
N LEU A 34 3.87 5.39 -8.80
CA LEU A 34 2.58 5.40 -8.08
C LEU A 34 2.70 5.84 -6.61
N LEU A 35 3.75 6.59 -6.27
CA LEU A 35 4.04 7.05 -4.91
C LEU A 35 2.88 7.83 -4.28
N ASP A 36 2.19 8.66 -5.07
CA ASP A 36 1.05 9.45 -4.62
C ASP A 36 -0.13 8.56 -4.17
N ILE A 37 -0.40 7.47 -4.88
CA ILE A 37 -1.38 6.46 -4.48
C ILE A 37 -0.95 5.78 -3.17
N GLY A 38 0.34 5.40 -3.06
CA GLY A 38 0.90 4.83 -1.84
C GLY A 38 0.72 5.75 -0.62
N GLN A 39 0.97 7.05 -0.79
CA GLN A 39 0.78 8.06 0.27
C GLN A 39 -0.69 8.21 0.69
N VAL A 40 -1.62 8.19 -0.27
CA VAL A 40 -3.06 8.25 0.03
C VAL A 40 -3.50 7.03 0.84
N LEU A 41 -3.06 5.82 0.45
CA LEU A 41 -3.38 4.60 1.18
C LEU A 41 -2.79 4.65 2.60
N ALA A 42 -1.56 5.13 2.77
CA ALA A 42 -0.93 5.27 4.08
C ALA A 42 -1.69 6.25 4.98
N ALA A 43 -2.13 7.39 4.43
CA ALA A 43 -2.93 8.37 5.17
C ALA A 43 -4.27 7.78 5.63
N VAL A 44 -4.95 7.04 4.76
CA VAL A 44 -6.23 6.39 5.08
C VAL A 44 -6.03 5.28 6.13
N ALA A 45 -4.97 4.49 6.04
CA ALA A 45 -4.66 3.47 7.05
C ALA A 45 -4.34 4.11 8.42
N TYR A 46 -3.56 5.20 8.43
CA TYR A 46 -3.27 5.96 9.65
C TYR A 46 -4.54 6.55 10.28
N GLU A 47 -5.47 7.09 9.47
CA GLU A 47 -6.78 7.56 9.93
C GLU A 47 -7.63 6.47 10.63
N ARG A 48 -7.29 5.19 10.47
CA ARG A 48 -8.00 4.01 11.04
C ARG A 48 -7.32 3.45 12.28
N ASP A 49 -6.36 4.20 12.84
CA ASP A 49 -5.53 3.78 13.96
C ASP A 49 -4.74 2.48 13.69
N ALA A 50 -4.44 2.20 12.41
CA ALA A 50 -3.52 1.13 12.02
C ALA A 50 -2.07 1.64 11.99
N GLU A 51 -1.11 0.74 11.78
CA GLU A 51 0.32 1.05 11.71
C GLU A 51 0.85 0.89 10.27
N PRO A 52 0.76 1.93 9.41
CA PRO A 52 1.20 1.83 8.03
C PRO A 52 2.72 2.01 7.88
N VAL A 53 3.33 1.14 7.08
CA VAL A 53 4.71 1.25 6.59
C VAL A 53 4.68 1.42 5.07
N LEU A 54 5.14 2.57 4.58
CA LEU A 54 5.27 2.84 3.15
C LEU A 54 6.70 2.54 2.67
N VAL A 55 6.82 1.62 1.72
CA VAL A 55 8.09 1.27 1.08
C VAL A 55 8.02 1.63 -0.40
N VAL A 56 9.06 2.33 -0.87
CA VAL A 56 9.22 2.66 -2.29
C VAL A 56 10.31 1.80 -2.89
N ILE A 57 9.97 1.04 -3.93
CA ILE A 57 10.91 0.20 -4.69
C ILE A 57 11.13 0.77 -6.09
N ARG A 58 12.18 0.31 -6.77
CA ARG A 58 12.31 0.56 -8.22
C ARG A 58 11.17 -0.17 -8.96
N PRO A 59 10.58 0.42 -10.02
CA PRO A 59 9.64 -0.28 -10.89
C PRO A 59 10.21 -1.62 -11.35
N ARG A 60 9.36 -2.65 -11.40
CA ARG A 60 9.76 -3.98 -11.86
C ARG A 60 9.91 -3.98 -13.38
N ALA A 61 10.77 -4.86 -13.91
CA ALA A 61 11.02 -4.95 -15.35
C ALA A 61 9.88 -5.67 -16.09
N ALA A 62 9.17 -6.55 -15.39
CA ALA A 62 8.07 -7.34 -15.90
C ALA A 62 7.04 -7.61 -14.80
N ASP A 63 5.82 -7.92 -15.23
CA ASP A 63 4.72 -8.42 -14.41
C ASP A 63 5.10 -9.74 -13.72
N GLY A 64 4.63 -9.96 -12.50
CA GLY A 64 4.94 -11.12 -11.66
C GLY A 64 6.37 -11.17 -11.11
N GLN A 65 7.17 -10.13 -11.29
CA GLN A 65 8.51 -10.07 -10.69
C GLN A 65 8.42 -9.80 -9.19
N GLU A 66 9.01 -10.69 -8.40
CA GLU A 66 9.11 -10.55 -6.95
C GLU A 66 9.74 -9.21 -6.51
N PRO A 67 9.30 -8.64 -5.37
CA PRO A 67 9.93 -7.46 -4.79
C PRO A 67 11.32 -7.82 -4.23
N PRO A 68 12.17 -6.82 -3.92
CA PRO A 68 13.48 -7.07 -3.31
C PRO A 68 13.36 -7.85 -1.99
N ASP A 69 14.34 -8.69 -1.66
CA ASP A 69 14.31 -9.58 -0.48
C ASP A 69 13.87 -8.89 0.83
N PRO A 70 14.34 -7.67 1.19
CA PRO A 70 13.89 -7.01 2.42
C PRO A 70 12.39 -6.73 2.44
N VAL A 71 11.80 -6.45 1.27
CA VAL A 71 10.36 -6.20 1.11
C VAL A 71 9.59 -7.50 1.14
N ALA A 72 10.10 -8.55 0.49
CA ALA A 72 9.49 -9.88 0.55
C ALA A 72 9.41 -10.41 1.99
N GLU A 73 10.43 -10.19 2.81
CA GLU A 73 10.40 -10.54 4.23
C GLU A 73 9.45 -9.66 5.05
N ALA A 74 9.33 -8.37 4.73
CA ALA A 74 8.34 -7.50 5.35
C ALA A 74 6.90 -7.93 5.01
N MET A 75 6.64 -8.33 3.76
CA MET A 75 5.31 -8.80 3.31
C MET A 75 4.85 -10.04 4.09
N LYS A 76 5.76 -10.92 4.50
CA LYS A 76 5.44 -12.10 5.31
C LYS A 76 5.02 -11.76 6.75
N ARG A 77 5.36 -10.57 7.24
CA ARG A 77 5.10 -10.13 8.62
C ARG A 77 3.89 -9.22 8.75
N ALA A 78 3.49 -8.55 7.68
CA ALA A 78 2.37 -7.62 7.69
C ALA A 78 1.03 -8.36 7.81
N ASP A 79 0.08 -7.73 8.51
CA ASP A 79 -1.31 -8.21 8.57
C ASP A 79 -2.04 -7.91 7.26
N VAL A 80 -1.73 -6.75 6.66
CA VAL A 80 -2.29 -6.29 5.38
C VAL A 80 -1.15 -5.85 4.45
N VAL A 81 -1.19 -6.29 3.20
CA VAL A 81 -0.26 -5.83 2.15
C VAL A 81 -1.04 -5.17 1.02
N LEU A 82 -0.65 -3.95 0.67
CA LEU A 82 -1.14 -3.23 -0.50
C LEU A 82 0.03 -2.93 -1.42
N ALA A 83 -0.08 -3.30 -2.70
CA ALA A 83 1.01 -3.14 -3.66
C ALA A 83 0.60 -2.28 -4.87
N PRO A 84 0.37 -0.95 -4.70
CA PRO A 84 0.16 -0.07 -5.84
C PRO A 84 1.48 0.11 -6.61
N VAL A 85 1.71 -0.74 -7.61
CA VAL A 85 2.88 -0.73 -8.48
C VAL A 85 2.48 -0.59 -9.95
N SER A 86 3.35 0.02 -10.76
CA SER A 86 3.17 0.26 -12.20
C SER A 86 3.27 -1.01 -13.06
N ARG A 87 3.72 -2.13 -12.47
CA ARG A 87 3.88 -3.47 -13.06
C ARG A 87 3.54 -4.51 -12.00
N SER A 88 2.64 -5.45 -12.31
CA SER A 88 2.05 -6.38 -11.33
C SER A 88 2.31 -7.83 -11.69
#